data_AF-A0A8S3PSG9-F1
#
_entry.id   AF-A0A8S3PSG9-F1
#
_cell.length_a   1.000
_cell.length_b   1.000
_cell.length_c   1.000
_cell.angle_alpha   90.00
_cell.angle_beta   90.00
_cell.angle_gamma   90.00
#
_symmetry.space_group_name_H-M   'P 1'
#
loop_
_entity.id
_entity.type
_entity.pdbx_description
1 polymer ?
#
loop_
_entity_poly.entity_id
_entity_poly.type
_entity_poly.pdbx_seq_one_letter_code
_entity_poly.pdbx_strand_id
1 'polypeptide(L)'
;MSTLRTINHMSSVSDYLENTLEECGGLGRFQWLLIASIIGGKISITWTTLMMSFGGAIPDWSCQWGNDTTIFQNITIESKTCHPPQNYSDLACVRKVYDDSMHTVWNLVCDRDWITQTFTTIQMGGLLVGGLIAGQVADIIGRKPAYFISMFFLLLFNLVAAFSSNWQMFAAFRFLIGLASGFYLSVFFVFVAEFMPRKYRSMIMAIPAWPIWAAAFGGVSYLIHDWKYLHIATAAVTAPFLFSWWYV
;
A
#
# COMPACT_ATOMS: atom_id res chain seq x y z
N MET A 1 -7.50 24.60 -41.91
CA MET A 1 -6.06 24.73 -42.29
C MET A 1 -5.15 24.98 -41.08
N SER A 2 -5.60 25.72 -40.07
CA SER A 2 -4.86 25.92 -38.80
C SER A 2 -4.59 24.61 -38.06
N THR A 3 -5.59 23.73 -37.90
CA THR A 3 -5.49 22.47 -37.13
C THR A 3 -4.48 21.48 -37.69
N LEU A 4 -4.41 21.34 -39.02
CA LEU A 4 -3.42 20.47 -39.70
C LEU A 4 -1.99 21.00 -39.53
N ARG A 5 -1.81 22.32 -39.47
CA ARG A 5 -0.50 22.94 -39.26
C ARG A 5 -0.03 22.74 -37.81
N THR A 6 -0.94 22.79 -36.82
CA THR A 6 -0.63 22.45 -35.42
C THR A 6 -0.30 20.97 -35.23
N ILE A 7 -1.01 20.07 -35.91
CA ILE A 7 -0.74 18.62 -35.85
C ILE A 7 0.64 18.30 -36.43
N ASN A 8 0.98 18.84 -37.61
CA ASN A 8 2.29 18.63 -38.22
C ASN A 8 3.44 19.25 -37.41
N HIS A 9 3.17 20.35 -36.69
CA HIS A 9 4.14 20.96 -35.79
C HIS A 9 4.32 20.14 -34.51
N MET A 10 3.25 19.56 -33.96
CA MET A 10 3.34 18.69 -32.78
C MET A 10 4.10 17.39 -33.09
N SER A 11 3.89 16.79 -34.26
CA SER A 11 4.64 15.60 -34.68
C SER A 11 6.13 15.90 -34.85
N SER A 12 6.48 17.05 -35.45
CA SER A 12 7.89 17.43 -35.60
C SER A 12 8.59 17.65 -34.25
N VAL A 13 7.88 18.17 -33.25
CA VAL A 13 8.44 18.40 -31.90
C VAL A 13 8.58 17.08 -31.13
N SER A 14 7.61 16.16 -31.25
CA SER A 14 7.75 14.83 -30.63
C SER A 14 8.90 14.05 -31.23
N ASP A 15 9.07 14.10 -32.55
CA ASP A 15 10.16 13.39 -33.24
C ASP A 15 11.53 13.99 -32.86
N TYR A 16 11.62 15.31 -32.71
CA TYR A 16 12.84 15.96 -32.22
C TYR A 16 13.19 15.54 -30.78
N LEU A 17 12.21 15.52 -29.88
CA LEU A 17 12.38 15.05 -28.50
C LEU A 17 12.83 13.58 -28.46
N GLU A 18 12.20 12.72 -29.26
CA GLU A 18 12.56 11.29 -29.35
C GLU A 18 14.00 11.11 -29.86
N ASN A 19 14.40 11.84 -30.91
CA ASN A 19 15.76 11.80 -31.43
C ASN A 19 16.79 12.31 -30.40
N THR A 20 16.46 13.38 -29.67
CA THR A 20 17.34 13.92 -28.60
C THR A 20 17.48 12.91 -27.45
N LEU A 21 16.40 12.19 -27.09
CA LEU A 21 16.41 11.12 -26.09
C LEU A 21 17.25 9.91 -26.54
N GLU A 22 17.19 9.54 -27.83
CA GLU A 22 18.03 8.50 -28.40
C GLU A 22 19.51 8.91 -28.44
N GLU A 23 19.81 10.16 -28.80
CA GLU A 23 21.17 10.72 -28.84
C GLU A 23 21.78 10.93 -27.44
N CYS A 24 20.99 11.39 -26.46
CA CYS A 24 21.49 11.70 -25.12
C CYS A 24 21.77 10.47 -24.24
N GLY A 25 21.23 9.29 -24.56
CA GLY A 25 21.22 8.23 -23.53
C GLY A 25 21.02 6.79 -23.96
N GLY A 26 21.03 6.46 -25.27
CA GLY A 26 20.76 5.12 -25.80
C GLY A 26 21.06 3.98 -24.81
N LEU A 27 20.02 3.43 -24.16
CA LEU A 27 20.04 2.32 -23.16
C LEU A 27 21.34 2.14 -22.35
N GLY A 28 21.99 3.23 -21.96
CA GLY A 28 23.26 3.18 -21.25
C GLY A 28 23.11 2.58 -19.85
N ARG A 29 24.23 2.22 -19.22
CA ARG A 29 24.24 1.67 -17.85
C ARG A 29 23.55 2.58 -16.83
N PHE A 30 23.67 3.89 -16.99
CA PHE A 30 23.03 4.89 -16.13
C PHE A 30 21.51 4.89 -16.27
N GLN A 31 20.99 4.78 -17.50
CA GLN A 31 19.55 4.73 -17.74
C GLN A 31 18.93 3.47 -17.14
N TRP A 32 19.59 2.32 -17.26
CA TRP A 32 19.16 1.09 -16.60
C TRP A 32 19.14 1.19 -15.07
N LEU A 33 20.11 1.86 -14.46
CA LEU A 33 20.11 2.11 -13.01
C LEU A 33 18.95 3.02 -12.57
N LEU A 34 18.66 4.09 -13.33
CA LEU A 34 17.50 4.95 -13.07
C LEU A 34 16.18 4.19 -13.19
N ILE A 35 16.04 3.39 -14.25
CA ILE A 35 14.85 2.57 -14.49
C ILE A 35 14.67 1.56 -13.36
N ALA A 36 15.74 0.88 -12.95
CA ALA A 36 15.72 -0.06 -11.83
C ALA A 36 15.35 0.63 -10.50
N SER A 37 15.86 1.84 -10.26
CA SER A 37 15.49 2.64 -9.07
C SER A 37 14.01 2.99 -9.07
N ILE A 38 13.48 3.49 -10.20
CA ILE A 38 12.07 3.89 -10.31
C ILE A 38 11.14 2.68 -10.21
N ILE A 39 11.42 1.59 -10.92
CA ILE A 39 10.63 0.34 -10.82
C ILE A 39 10.75 -0.28 -9.42
N GLY A 40 11.92 -0.22 -8.82
CA GLY A 40 12.19 -0.62 -7.44
C GLY A 40 11.29 0.13 -6.47
N GLY A 41 11.10 1.44 -6.65
CA GLY A 41 10.20 2.27 -5.86
C GLY A 41 8.74 1.77 -5.78
N LYS A 42 8.28 0.96 -6.75
CA LYS A 42 6.95 0.33 -6.68
C LYS A 42 6.80 -0.66 -5.52
N ILE A 43 7.89 -1.15 -4.94
CA ILE A 43 7.84 -2.05 -3.79
C ILE A 43 7.03 -1.42 -2.64
N SER A 44 7.25 -0.13 -2.40
CA SER A 44 6.62 0.65 -1.33
C SER A 44 5.11 0.62 -1.48
N ILE A 45 4.59 0.93 -2.67
CA ILE A 45 3.15 0.96 -2.87
C ILE A 45 2.52 -0.43 -2.81
N THR A 46 3.17 -1.43 -3.40
CA THR A 46 2.67 -2.80 -3.40
C THR A 46 2.58 -3.34 -1.98
N TRP A 47 3.61 -3.14 -1.16
CA TRP A 47 3.64 -3.59 0.23
C TRP A 47 2.56 -2.89 1.07
N THR A 48 2.39 -1.57 0.91
CA THR A 48 1.36 -0.83 1.66
C THR A 48 -0.07 -1.20 1.27
N THR A 49 -0.30 -1.60 0.02
CA THR A 49 -1.62 -2.03 -0.46
C THR A 49 -1.94 -3.45 0.03
N LEU A 50 -0.95 -4.35 0.01
CA LEU A 50 -1.11 -5.74 0.43
C LEU A 50 -1.09 -5.95 1.94
N MET A 51 -0.69 -4.95 2.71
CA MET A 51 -0.66 -4.98 4.17
C MET A 51 -1.98 -5.47 4.79
N MET A 52 -3.13 -5.14 4.19
CA MET A 52 -4.44 -5.58 4.70
C MET A 52 -4.75 -7.04 4.39
N SER A 53 -4.28 -7.55 3.25
CA SER A 53 -4.48 -8.94 2.87
C SER A 53 -3.77 -9.90 3.82
N PHE A 54 -2.60 -9.51 4.33
CA PHE A 54 -1.80 -10.33 5.24
C PHE A 54 -1.98 -9.94 6.71
N GLY A 55 -2.05 -8.65 7.05
CA GLY A 55 -2.30 -8.18 8.42
C GLY A 55 -3.76 -8.28 8.87
N GLY A 56 -4.70 -8.44 7.93
CA GLY A 56 -6.12 -8.66 8.19
C GLY A 56 -6.50 -10.13 8.32
N ALA A 57 -5.56 -11.08 8.14
CA ALA A 57 -5.81 -12.48 8.41
C ALA A 57 -6.25 -12.65 9.87
N ILE A 58 -7.42 -13.24 10.06
CA ILE A 58 -7.96 -13.48 11.40
C ILE A 58 -7.10 -14.61 12.00
N PRO A 59 -6.37 -14.38 13.10
CA PRO A 59 -5.61 -15.44 13.75
C PRO A 59 -6.56 -16.52 14.25
N ASP A 60 -6.00 -17.68 14.58
CA ASP A 60 -6.75 -18.63 15.39
C ASP A 60 -7.07 -17.98 16.75
N TRP A 61 -8.35 -17.98 17.09
CA TRP A 61 -8.88 -17.37 18.31
C TRP A 61 -9.89 -18.32 18.95
N SER A 62 -9.97 -18.29 20.27
CA SER A 62 -10.98 -19.03 21.03
C SER A 62 -11.73 -18.10 21.98
N CYS A 63 -13.01 -18.33 22.16
CA CYS A 63 -13.79 -17.70 23.21
C CYS A 63 -13.81 -18.59 24.45
N GLN A 64 -13.60 -17.99 25.62
CA GLN A 64 -13.92 -18.57 26.92
C GLN A 64 -15.27 -18.01 27.40
N TRP A 65 -16.24 -18.91 27.59
CA TRP A 65 -17.55 -18.60 28.17
C TRP A 65 -17.58 -18.82 29.69
N GLY A 66 -18.46 -18.10 30.39
CA GLY A 66 -18.65 -18.26 31.84
C GLY A 66 -19.77 -17.37 32.42
N ASN A 67 -20.31 -17.76 33.58
CA ASN A 67 -21.25 -16.96 34.39
C ASN A 67 -20.45 -16.21 35.46
N ASP A 68 -20.57 -14.88 35.51
CA ASP A 68 -19.70 -14.05 36.36
C ASP A 68 -19.85 -14.32 37.88
N THR A 69 -18.69 -14.38 38.53
CA THR A 69 -18.43 -14.32 39.99
C THR A 69 -18.86 -15.51 40.85
N THR A 70 -18.16 -16.65 40.69
CA THR A 70 -17.40 -17.35 41.75
C THR A 70 -17.17 -18.79 41.30
N ILE A 71 -15.89 -19.15 41.20
CA ILE A 71 -15.37 -20.49 40.86
C ILE A 71 -15.51 -20.84 39.36
N PHE A 72 -14.41 -20.64 38.63
CA PHE A 72 -14.13 -21.24 37.33
C PHE A 72 -14.16 -22.77 37.43
N GLN A 73 -15.32 -23.41 37.45
CA GLN A 73 -15.29 -24.88 37.45
C GLN A 73 -16.17 -25.62 36.46
N ASN A 74 -17.27 -25.08 35.94
CA ASN A 74 -18.17 -26.01 35.23
C ASN A 74 -18.36 -25.79 33.74
N ILE A 75 -18.00 -24.65 33.13
CA ILE A 75 -18.16 -24.48 31.67
C ILE A 75 -17.15 -23.49 31.08
N THR A 76 -15.86 -23.83 31.00
CA THR A 76 -14.93 -23.20 30.05
C THR A 76 -14.90 -24.02 28.77
N ILE A 77 -15.87 -23.80 27.89
CA ILE A 77 -15.81 -24.40 26.56
C ILE A 77 -14.98 -23.45 25.71
N GLU A 78 -13.89 -23.93 25.13
CA GLU A 78 -13.13 -23.16 24.15
C GLU A 78 -13.68 -23.47 22.76
N SER A 79 -14.19 -22.45 22.08
CA SER A 79 -14.61 -22.59 20.69
C SER A 79 -14.19 -21.39 19.86
N LYS A 80 -14.14 -21.61 18.54
CA LYS A 80 -13.91 -20.56 17.54
C LYS A 80 -15.19 -19.83 17.11
N THR A 81 -16.28 -19.91 17.89
CA THR A 81 -17.58 -19.30 17.56
C THR A 81 -17.97 -18.19 18.52
N CYS A 82 -18.68 -17.20 17.98
CA CYS A 82 -19.20 -16.06 18.74
C CYS A 82 -20.49 -16.39 19.50
N HIS A 83 -21.18 -17.44 19.08
CA HIS A 83 -22.35 -17.99 19.75
C HIS A 83 -21.93 -19.16 20.63
N PRO A 84 -22.49 -19.26 21.84
CA PRO A 84 -22.27 -20.41 22.69
C PRO A 84 -22.88 -21.67 22.07
N PRO A 85 -22.38 -22.87 22.41
CA PRO A 85 -22.86 -24.13 21.86
C PRO A 85 -24.33 -24.37 22.26
N GLN A 86 -25.05 -25.19 21.47
CA GLN A 86 -26.50 -25.40 21.59
C GLN A 86 -27.00 -25.77 23.00
N ASN A 87 -26.16 -26.38 23.84
CA ASN A 87 -26.50 -26.73 25.22
C ASN A 87 -26.52 -25.51 26.18
N TYR A 88 -26.14 -24.32 25.73
CA TYR A 88 -25.83 -23.17 26.57
C TYR A 88 -26.16 -21.84 25.88
N SER A 89 -27.44 -21.53 25.62
CA SER A 89 -27.84 -20.35 24.83
C SER A 89 -27.58 -18.99 25.50
N ASP A 90 -27.57 -18.93 26.83
CA ASP A 90 -27.60 -17.67 27.59
C ASP A 90 -26.20 -17.19 28.06
N LEU A 91 -25.12 -17.87 27.63
CA LEU A 91 -23.77 -17.52 28.01
C LEU A 91 -23.12 -16.53 27.04
N ALA A 92 -22.68 -15.38 27.57
CA ALA A 92 -21.88 -14.41 26.84
C ALA A 92 -20.40 -14.82 26.80
N CYS A 93 -19.71 -14.45 25.72
CA CYS A 93 -18.26 -14.62 25.62
C CYS A 93 -17.56 -13.68 26.60
N VAL A 94 -16.92 -14.22 27.64
CA VAL A 94 -16.27 -13.43 28.70
C VAL A 94 -14.91 -12.94 28.25
N ARG A 95 -14.11 -13.82 27.63
CA ARG A 95 -12.76 -13.50 27.17
C ARG A 95 -12.49 -14.16 25.82
N LYS A 96 -11.99 -13.37 24.86
CA LYS A 96 -11.44 -13.88 23.60
C LYS A 96 -9.94 -14.04 23.78
N VAL A 97 -9.44 -15.25 23.58
CA VAL A 97 -8.02 -15.62 23.61
C VAL A 97 -7.53 -15.70 22.18
N TYR A 98 -6.36 -15.14 21.93
CA TYR A 98 -5.79 -15.00 20.60
C TYR A 98 -4.31 -15.32 20.62
N ASP A 99 -3.81 -15.83 19.49
CA ASP A 99 -2.38 -15.73 19.17
C ASP A 99 -2.05 -14.29 18.71
N ASP A 100 -0.94 -13.73 19.20
CA ASP A 100 -0.54 -12.32 19.05
C ASP A 100 -0.67 -11.80 17.60
N SER A 101 -1.53 -10.81 17.38
CA SER A 101 -1.82 -10.22 16.06
C SER A 101 -2.61 -8.90 16.13
N MET A 102 -2.86 -8.25 14.99
CA MET A 102 -3.63 -6.99 14.93
C MET A 102 -5.04 -7.12 15.52
N HIS A 103 -5.61 -8.32 15.45
CA HIS A 103 -6.97 -8.62 15.93
C HIS A 103 -7.08 -8.66 17.46
N THR A 104 -5.96 -8.89 18.15
CA THR A 104 -5.91 -8.98 19.62
C THR A 104 -5.99 -7.62 20.28
N VAL A 105 -5.40 -6.60 19.64
CA VAL A 105 -5.30 -5.24 20.18
C VAL A 105 -6.67 -4.55 20.22
N TRP A 106 -7.50 -4.71 19.18
CA TRP A 106 -8.81 -4.04 19.10
C TRP A 106 -10.02 -4.98 19.13
N ASN A 107 -9.83 -6.28 19.42
CA ASN A 107 -10.90 -7.29 19.52
C ASN A 107 -11.84 -7.28 18.29
N LEU A 108 -11.30 -7.32 17.08
CA LEU A 108 -12.07 -7.15 15.82
C LEU A 108 -12.75 -8.44 15.33
N VAL A 109 -13.27 -9.25 16.26
CA VAL A 109 -13.89 -10.55 15.94
C VAL A 109 -15.35 -10.55 16.35
N CYS A 110 -16.18 -11.34 15.65
CA CYS A 110 -17.65 -11.35 15.80
C CYS A 110 -18.25 -10.06 15.25
N ASP A 111 -19.00 -9.30 16.05
CA ASP A 111 -19.70 -8.06 15.68
C ASP A 111 -18.80 -6.93 15.14
N ARG A 112 -17.47 -7.11 15.19
CA ARG A 112 -16.46 -6.13 14.77
C ARG A 112 -15.56 -6.63 13.63
N ASP A 113 -15.87 -7.76 13.02
CA ASP A 113 -15.15 -8.32 11.87
C ASP A 113 -15.16 -7.38 10.65
N TRP A 114 -16.28 -6.69 10.43
CA TRP A 114 -16.48 -5.71 9.36
C TRP A 114 -15.49 -4.55 9.39
N ILE A 115 -14.90 -4.23 10.55
CA ILE A 115 -13.93 -3.14 10.70
C ILE A 115 -12.66 -3.43 9.88
N THR A 116 -12.24 -4.69 9.82
CA THR A 116 -11.04 -5.09 9.05
C THR A 116 -11.23 -4.83 7.55
N GLN A 117 -12.40 -5.17 7.02
CA GLN A 117 -12.75 -4.90 5.62
C GLN A 117 -12.90 -3.40 5.37
N THR A 118 -13.44 -2.67 6.35
CA THR A 118 -13.63 -1.22 6.28
C THR A 118 -12.32 -0.47 6.10
N PHE A 119 -11.23 -0.93 6.72
CA PHE A 119 -9.94 -0.30 6.49
C PHE A 119 -9.46 -0.42 5.03
N THR A 120 -9.73 -1.56 4.36
CA THR A 120 -9.38 -1.75 2.95
C THR A 120 -10.23 -0.85 2.06
N THR A 121 -11.53 -0.74 2.32
CA THR A 121 -12.40 0.14 1.54
C THR A 121 -12.05 1.61 1.73
N ILE A 122 -11.71 2.04 2.95
CA ILE A 122 -11.22 3.39 3.24
C ILE A 122 -9.90 3.66 2.49
N GLN A 123 -8.97 2.72 2.47
CA GLN A 123 -7.71 2.86 1.73
C GLN A 123 -7.96 2.99 0.21
N MET A 124 -8.86 2.19 -0.35
CA MET A 124 -9.23 2.29 -1.77
C MET A 124 -9.98 3.60 -2.09
N GLY A 125 -10.82 4.08 -1.17
CA GLY A 125 -11.45 5.39 -1.27
C GLY A 125 -10.42 6.53 -1.29
N GLY A 126 -9.42 6.47 -0.41
CA GLY A 126 -8.28 7.38 -0.43
C GLY A 126 -7.51 7.32 -1.75
N LEU A 127 -7.26 6.12 -2.27
CA LEU A 127 -6.57 5.90 -3.55
C LEU A 127 -7.31 6.54 -4.72
N LEU A 128 -8.63 6.41 -4.77
CA LEU A 128 -9.46 7.07 -5.79
C LEU A 128 -9.30 8.60 -5.73
N VAL A 129 -9.46 9.19 -4.55
CA VAL A 129 -9.35 10.63 -4.35
C VAL A 129 -7.94 11.13 -4.69
N GLY A 130 -6.91 10.42 -4.22
CA GLY A 130 -5.51 10.74 -4.52
C GLY A 130 -5.20 10.71 -6.01
N GLY A 131 -5.73 9.72 -6.73
CA GLY A 131 -5.55 9.59 -8.18
C GLY A 131 -6.17 10.73 -8.99
N LEU A 132 -7.35 11.21 -8.57
CA LEU A 132 -8.04 12.34 -9.22
C LEU A 132 -7.29 13.67 -9.04
N ILE A 133 -6.74 13.91 -7.86
CA ILE A 133 -6.01 15.13 -7.52
C ILE A 133 -4.60 15.12 -8.15
N ALA A 134 -4.00 13.94 -8.32
CA ALA A 134 -2.62 13.76 -8.76
C ALA A 134 -2.29 14.49 -10.06
N GLY A 135 -3.18 14.43 -11.06
CA GLY A 135 -2.93 15.02 -12.38
C GLY A 135 -2.70 16.52 -12.29
N GLN A 136 -3.63 17.24 -11.64
CA GLN A 136 -3.55 18.68 -11.50
C GLN A 136 -2.31 19.12 -10.70
N VAL A 137 -2.03 18.42 -9.59
CA VAL A 137 -0.89 18.75 -8.74
C VAL A 137 0.44 18.46 -9.43
N ALA A 138 0.54 17.36 -10.18
CA ALA A 138 1.74 17.00 -10.91
C ALA A 138 2.05 17.96 -12.06
N ASP A 139 1.01 18.54 -12.67
CA ASP A 139 1.18 19.55 -13.72
C ASP A 139 1.63 20.91 -13.14
N ILE A 140 1.25 21.25 -11.90
CA ILE A 140 1.64 22.52 -11.24
C ILE A 140 3.04 22.44 -10.62
N ILE A 141 3.31 21.40 -9.83
CA ILE A 141 4.56 21.25 -9.07
C ILE A 141 5.67 20.65 -9.94
N GLY A 142 5.30 19.98 -11.04
CA GLY A 142 6.18 19.18 -11.87
C GLY A 142 6.20 17.72 -11.43
N ARG A 143 6.45 16.81 -12.38
CA ARG A 143 6.31 15.36 -12.14
C ARG A 143 7.35 14.77 -11.20
N LYS A 144 8.62 15.21 -11.30
CA LYS A 144 9.71 14.76 -10.43
C LYS A 144 9.40 15.07 -8.95
N PRO A 145 9.22 16.33 -8.52
CA PRO A 145 8.86 16.64 -7.12
C PRO A 145 7.56 15.98 -6.69
N ALA A 146 6.53 15.94 -7.53
CA ALA A 146 5.28 15.27 -7.21
C ALA A 146 5.48 13.78 -6.85
N TYR A 147 6.29 13.06 -7.62
CA TYR A 147 6.62 11.65 -7.36
C TYR A 147 7.23 11.44 -5.97
N PHE A 148 8.26 12.20 -5.63
CA PHE A 148 8.97 12.00 -4.35
C PHE A 148 8.22 12.55 -3.14
N ILE A 149 7.43 13.63 -3.30
CA ILE A 149 6.51 14.10 -2.26
C ILE A 149 5.52 13.00 -1.89
N SER A 150 4.98 12.30 -2.89
CA SER A 150 4.04 11.19 -2.64
C SER A 150 4.70 10.02 -1.89
N MET A 151 5.94 9.67 -2.24
CA MET A 151 6.71 8.66 -1.50
C MET A 151 7.02 9.10 -0.07
N PHE A 152 7.34 10.37 0.15
CA PHE A 152 7.61 10.90 1.47
C PHE A 152 6.37 10.82 2.37
N PHE A 153 5.20 11.21 1.86
CA PHE A 153 3.94 11.05 2.58
C PHE A 153 3.60 9.59 2.84
N LEU A 154 3.86 8.70 1.86
CA LEU A 154 3.66 7.27 2.04
C LEU A 154 4.53 6.72 3.19
N LEU A 155 5.81 7.10 3.25
CA LEU A 155 6.72 6.73 4.34
C LEU A 155 6.23 7.26 5.68
N LEU A 156 5.91 8.56 5.74
CA LEU A 156 5.48 9.23 6.97
C LEU A 156 4.21 8.59 7.53
N PHE A 157 3.18 8.43 6.70
CA PHE A 157 1.91 7.88 7.17
C PHE A 157 2.01 6.39 7.52
N ASN A 158 2.88 5.61 6.88
CA ASN A 158 3.12 4.22 7.29
C ASN A 158 3.82 4.13 8.65
N LEU A 159 4.82 4.98 8.92
CA LEU A 159 5.46 5.03 10.23
C LEU A 159 4.46 5.42 11.31
N VAL A 160 3.69 6.48 11.08
CA VAL A 160 2.71 6.96 12.08
C VAL A 160 1.58 5.94 12.30
N ALA A 161 1.15 5.22 11.26
CA ALA A 161 0.15 4.15 11.39
C ALA A 161 0.61 3.02 12.32
N ALA A 162 1.91 2.71 12.39
CA ALA A 162 2.45 1.68 13.29
C ALA A 162 2.28 2.03 14.78
N PHE A 163 2.22 3.33 15.11
CA PHE A 163 2.04 3.83 16.49
C PHE A 163 0.58 4.10 16.86
N SER A 164 -0.38 3.75 15.99
CA SER A 164 -1.79 3.95 16.27
C SER A 164 -2.25 3.14 17.49
N SER A 165 -2.92 3.81 18.43
CA SER A 165 -3.46 3.18 19.65
C SER A 165 -4.94 2.80 19.49
N ASN A 166 -5.68 3.53 18.65
CA ASN A 166 -7.11 3.33 18.41
C ASN A 166 -7.38 2.93 16.96
N TRP A 167 -8.39 2.09 16.74
CA TRP A 167 -8.78 1.64 15.40
C TRP A 167 -9.24 2.78 14.48
N GLN A 168 -9.88 3.82 15.02
CA GLN A 168 -10.31 5.00 14.25
C GLN A 168 -9.10 5.81 13.74
N MET A 169 -8.08 5.96 14.59
CA MET A 169 -6.84 6.64 14.24
C MET A 169 -6.11 5.87 13.14
N PHE A 170 -6.09 4.53 13.25
CA PHE A 170 -5.57 3.67 12.19
C PHE A 170 -6.35 3.82 10.88
N ALA A 171 -7.69 3.86 10.93
CA ALA A 171 -8.53 4.10 9.75
C ALA A 171 -8.21 5.44 9.06
N ALA A 172 -8.03 6.51 9.82
CA ALA A 172 -7.68 7.83 9.29
C ALA A 172 -6.31 7.81 8.58
N PHE A 173 -5.29 7.18 9.19
CA PHE A 173 -4.00 7.04 8.51
C PHE A 173 -4.08 6.14 7.29
N ARG A 174 -4.95 5.13 7.28
CA ARG A 174 -5.18 4.30 6.08
C ARG A 174 -5.78 5.09 4.93
N PHE A 175 -6.69 6.02 5.20
CA PHE A 175 -7.17 6.96 4.19
C PHE A 175 -6.04 7.80 3.62
N LEU A 176 -5.17 8.36 4.47
CA LEU A 176 -4.03 9.17 4.06
C LEU A 176 -2.98 8.38 3.27
N ILE A 177 -2.69 7.14 3.68
CA ILE A 177 -1.84 6.20 2.93
C ILE A 177 -2.47 5.90 1.56
N GLY A 178 -3.78 5.68 1.52
CA GLY A 178 -4.53 5.50 0.27
C GLY A 178 -4.37 6.70 -0.66
N LEU A 179 -4.55 7.92 -0.13
CA LEU A 179 -4.39 9.17 -0.89
C LEU A 179 -2.97 9.30 -1.46
N ALA A 180 -1.94 9.08 -0.65
CA ALA A 180 -0.55 9.09 -1.11
C ALA A 180 -0.28 8.00 -2.16
N SER A 181 -0.87 6.82 -2.01
CA SER A 181 -0.76 5.70 -2.95
C SER A 181 -1.40 6.03 -4.30
N GLY A 182 -2.61 6.58 -4.31
CA GLY A 182 -3.29 7.00 -5.53
C GLY A 182 -2.53 8.09 -6.27
N PHE A 183 -1.99 9.05 -5.52
CA PHE A 183 -1.13 10.09 -6.07
C PHE A 183 0.12 9.49 -6.74
N TYR A 184 0.80 8.59 -6.04
CA TYR A 184 1.97 7.89 -6.54
C TYR A 184 1.69 7.13 -7.84
N LEU A 185 0.60 6.34 -7.92
CA LEU A 185 0.28 5.55 -9.11
C LEU A 185 0.08 6.42 -10.34
N SER A 186 -0.71 7.49 -10.20
CA SER A 186 -1.00 8.40 -11.30
C SER A 186 0.26 9.08 -11.84
N VAL A 187 1.16 9.54 -10.96
CA VAL A 187 2.40 10.21 -11.38
C VAL A 187 3.43 9.21 -11.92
N PHE A 188 3.55 8.04 -11.30
CA PHE A 188 4.55 7.02 -11.65
C PHE A 188 4.46 6.59 -13.12
N PHE A 189 3.26 6.25 -13.61
CA PHE A 189 3.11 5.76 -14.98
C PHE A 189 3.53 6.78 -16.03
N VAL A 190 3.26 8.07 -15.77
CA VAL A 190 3.65 9.14 -16.69
C VAL A 190 5.13 9.48 -16.54
N PHE A 191 5.64 9.48 -15.31
CA PHE A 191 7.06 9.72 -15.04
C PHE A 191 7.94 8.69 -15.76
N VAL A 192 7.68 7.39 -15.58
CA VAL A 192 8.43 6.33 -16.30
C VAL A 192 8.35 6.50 -17.81
N ALA A 193 7.20 6.92 -18.32
CA ALA A 193 6.98 7.13 -19.74
C ALA A 193 7.82 8.26 -20.35
N GLU A 194 8.19 9.28 -19.57
CA GLU A 194 9.00 10.43 -20.02
C GLU A 194 10.50 10.12 -20.08
N PHE A 195 10.99 9.21 -19.24
CA PHE A 195 12.41 8.80 -19.23
C PHE A 195 12.73 7.70 -20.26
N MET A 196 11.74 7.28 -21.06
CA MET A 196 11.86 6.11 -21.93
C MET A 196 11.68 6.48 -23.40
N PRO A 197 12.60 6.03 -24.28
CA PRO A 197 12.35 6.11 -25.72
C PRO A 197 11.17 5.20 -26.11
N ARG A 198 10.40 5.65 -27.11
CA ARG A 198 9.13 5.03 -27.53
C ARG A 198 9.25 3.55 -27.89
N LYS A 199 10.39 3.13 -28.42
CA LYS A 199 10.70 1.75 -28.82
C LYS A 199 10.68 0.74 -27.66
N TYR A 200 11.11 1.15 -26.46
CA TYR A 200 11.25 0.24 -25.30
C TYR A 200 10.20 0.49 -24.20
N ARG A 201 9.43 1.58 -24.33
CA ARG A 201 8.42 1.99 -23.35
C ARG A 201 7.42 0.88 -23.03
N SER A 202 6.89 0.19 -24.05
CA SER A 202 5.93 -0.92 -23.86
C SER A 202 6.56 -2.11 -23.13
N MET A 203 7.79 -2.49 -23.50
CA MET A 203 8.50 -3.62 -22.89
C MET A 203 8.78 -3.39 -21.42
N ILE A 204 9.18 -2.17 -21.04
CA ILE A 204 9.54 -1.87 -19.66
C ILE A 204 8.29 -1.68 -18.79
N MET A 205 7.22 -1.10 -19.33
CA MET A 205 5.93 -1.04 -18.64
C MET A 205 5.29 -2.43 -18.49
N ALA A 206 5.62 -3.39 -19.34
CA ALA A 206 5.15 -4.77 -19.27
C ALA A 206 5.88 -5.62 -18.22
N ILE A 207 6.96 -5.13 -17.61
CA ILE A 207 7.65 -5.86 -16.52
C ILE A 207 6.65 -6.04 -15.36
N PRO A 208 6.38 -7.29 -14.92
CA PRO A 208 5.38 -7.57 -13.91
C PRO A 208 5.92 -7.27 -12.50
N ALA A 209 6.27 -6.01 -12.24
CA ALA A 209 6.84 -5.57 -10.97
C ALA A 209 5.87 -5.79 -9.79
N TRP A 210 4.56 -5.64 -10.02
CA TRP A 210 3.56 -5.79 -8.97
C TRP A 210 3.54 -7.20 -8.34
N PRO A 211 3.39 -8.30 -9.10
CA PRO A 211 3.42 -9.65 -8.51
C PRO A 211 4.79 -10.01 -7.92
N ILE A 212 5.89 -9.53 -8.49
CA ILE A 212 7.24 -9.75 -7.93
C ILE A 212 7.34 -9.16 -6.52
N TRP A 213 6.94 -7.89 -6.35
CA TRP A 213 6.96 -7.24 -5.05
C TRP A 213 5.90 -7.78 -4.09
N ALA A 214 4.77 -8.24 -4.60
CA ALA A 214 3.74 -8.92 -3.82
C ALA A 214 4.22 -10.25 -3.24
N ALA A 215 4.94 -11.05 -4.03
CA ALA A 215 5.55 -12.29 -3.58
C ALA A 215 6.63 -12.02 -2.51
N ALA A 216 7.45 -10.98 -2.71
CA ALA A 216 8.43 -10.55 -1.71
C ALA A 216 7.74 -10.16 -0.38
N PHE A 217 6.62 -9.44 -0.45
CA PHE A 217 5.83 -9.09 0.73
C PHE A 217 5.28 -10.31 1.46
N GLY A 218 4.73 -11.29 0.73
CA GLY A 218 4.27 -12.54 1.32
C GLY A 218 5.40 -13.30 2.04
N GLY A 219 6.61 -13.31 1.47
CA GLY A 219 7.79 -13.89 2.11
C GLY A 219 8.19 -13.18 3.40
N VAL A 220 8.18 -11.84 3.42
CA VAL A 220 8.46 -11.05 4.63
C VAL A 220 7.37 -11.24 5.69
N SER A 221 6.10 -11.29 5.26
CA SER A 221 4.96 -11.54 6.16
C SER A 221 5.00 -12.91 6.80
N TYR A 222 5.64 -13.91 6.18
CA TYR A 222 5.84 -15.21 6.80
C TYR A 222 6.83 -15.14 7.97
N LEU A 223 7.87 -14.30 7.85
CA LEU A 223 8.90 -14.12 8.87
C LEU A 223 8.45 -13.19 10.00
N ILE A 224 7.66 -12.16 9.68
CA ILE A 224 7.21 -11.13 10.63
C ILE A 224 5.69 -11.21 10.75
N HIS A 225 5.20 -11.76 11.86
CA HIS A 225 3.76 -11.87 12.13
C HIS A 225 3.15 -10.58 12.73
N ASP A 226 3.98 -9.75 13.35
CA ASP A 226 3.57 -8.50 13.99
C ASP A 226 3.27 -7.39 12.97
N TRP A 227 2.01 -6.94 12.96
CA TRP A 227 1.53 -5.90 12.04
C TRP A 227 2.26 -4.56 12.18
N LYS A 228 2.73 -4.20 13.40
CA LYS A 228 3.49 -2.97 13.64
C LYS A 228 4.85 -2.99 12.97
N TYR A 229 5.60 -4.08 13.15
CA TYR A 229 6.90 -4.25 12.52
C TYR A 229 6.78 -4.33 11.00
N LEU A 230 5.68 -4.85 10.49
CA LEU A 230 5.40 -4.87 9.06
C LEU A 230 5.22 -3.45 8.48
N HIS A 231 4.52 -2.55 9.18
CA HIS A 231 4.45 -1.13 8.80
C HIS A 231 5.80 -0.40 8.89
N ILE A 232 6.63 -0.74 9.89
CA ILE A 232 7.98 -0.19 10.00
C ILE A 232 8.87 -0.71 8.86
N ALA A 233 8.73 -1.99 8.50
CA ALA A 233 9.46 -2.60 7.39
C ALA A 233 9.09 -1.97 6.05
N THR A 234 7.80 -1.69 5.79
CA THR A 234 7.39 -0.99 4.57
C THR A 234 7.98 0.43 4.50
N ALA A 235 8.01 1.16 5.61
CA ALA A 235 8.64 2.47 5.68
C ALA A 235 10.16 2.40 5.48
N ALA A 236 10.82 1.43 6.11
CA ALA A 236 12.27 1.22 5.98
C ALA A 236 12.67 0.91 4.53
N VAL A 237 11.88 0.10 3.83
CA VAL A 237 12.09 -0.21 2.41
C VAL A 237 11.84 1.00 1.52
N THR A 238 10.95 1.92 1.91
CA THR A 238 10.67 3.15 1.14
C THR A 238 11.81 4.17 1.26
N ALA A 239 12.49 4.24 2.41
CA ALA A 239 13.54 5.21 2.70
C ALA A 239 14.70 5.29 1.68
N PRO A 240 15.34 4.18 1.23
CA PRO A 240 16.43 4.24 0.25
C PRO A 240 16.00 4.85 -1.09
N PHE A 241 14.75 4.66 -1.50
CA PHE A 241 14.25 5.23 -2.75
C PHE A 241 14.06 6.75 -2.68
N LEU A 242 13.84 7.33 -1.49
CA LEU A 242 13.83 8.79 -1.35
C LEU A 242 15.22 9.41 -1.56
N PHE A 243 16.29 8.72 -1.16
CA PHE A 243 17.66 9.17 -1.41
C PHE A 243 18.01 9.17 -2.90
N SER A 244 17.30 8.40 -3.73
CA SER A 244 17.47 8.44 -5.19
C SER A 244 17.12 9.81 -5.80
N TRP A 245 16.47 10.71 -5.06
CA TRP A 245 16.18 12.10 -5.47
C TRP A 245 17.40 12.85 -6.00
N TRP A 246 18.58 12.62 -5.40
CA TRP A 246 19.82 13.30 -5.76
C TRP A 246 20.48 12.74 -7.02
N TYR A 247 20.14 11.52 -7.43
CA TYR A 247 20.73 10.84 -8.58
C TYR A 247 19.86 10.93 -9.84
N VAL A 248 18.54 10.99 -9.67
CA VAL A 248 17.55 11.32 -10.70
C VAL A 248 17.54 12.84 -10.90
#